data_AF-A0A410P3N1-F1
#
_entry.id   AF-A0A410P3N1-F1
#
_cell.length_a   1.000
_cell.length_b   1.000
_cell.length_c   1.000
_cell.angle_alpha   90.00
_cell.angle_beta   90.00
_cell.angle_gamma   90.00
#
_symmetry.space_group_name_H-M   'P 1'
#
loop_
_entity.id
_entity.type
_entity.pdbx_description
1 polymer ?
#
loop_
_entity_poly.entity_id
_entity_poly.type
_entity_poly.pdbx_seq_one_letter_code
_entity_poly.pdbx_strand_id
1 'polypeptide(L)' 'MLNMDLIKELDSYRLDNKITQQALAEQLGVSFVTVNRWFNNKTKPSKIQQFQIEKFLKGKTGSKKKI' A
#
# COMPACT_ATOMS: atom_id res chain seq x y z
N MET A 1 -7.21 -2.66 -16.29
CA MET A 1 -7.92 -2.38 -15.01
C MET A 1 -7.13 -2.74 -13.75
N LEU A 2 -5.87 -3.21 -13.83
CA LEU A 2 -5.07 -3.72 -12.70
C LEU A 2 -4.74 -2.72 -11.57
N ASN A 3 -4.67 -1.42 -11.85
CA ASN A 3 -4.05 -0.46 -10.89
C ASN A 3 -4.99 0.02 -9.78
N MET A 4 -6.31 -0.03 -9.98
CA MET A 4 -7.26 0.47 -8.98
C MET A 4 -7.49 -0.55 -7.86
N ASP A 5 -7.38 -1.84 -8.16
CA ASP A 5 -7.56 -2.91 -7.18
C ASP A 5 -6.38 -2.99 -6.21
N LEU A 6 -5.15 -2.78 -6.69
CA LEU A 6 -3.94 -2.76 -5.85
C LEU A 6 -3.97 -1.64 -4.80
N ILE A 7 -4.42 -0.44 -5.19
CA ILE A 7 -4.50 0.69 -4.27
C ILE A 7 -5.61 0.49 -3.23
N LYS A 8 -6.73 -0.13 -3.62
CA LYS A 8 -7.78 -0.52 -2.67
C LYS A 8 -7.27 -1.53 -1.66
N GLU A 9 -6.59 -2.58 -2.11
CA GLU A 9 -6.00 -3.59 -1.22
C GLU A 9 -5.00 -2.97 -0.24
N LEU A 10 -4.19 -2.02 -0.72
CA LEU A 10 -3.26 -1.27 0.11
C LEU A 10 -3.97 -0.40 1.17
N ASP A 11 -5.07 0.24 0.83
CA ASP A 11 -5.85 1.04 1.80
C ASP A 11 -6.62 0.13 2.79
N SER A 12 -7.11 -1.03 2.36
CA SER A 12 -7.66 -2.05 3.25
C SER A 12 -6.63 -2.52 4.26
N TYR A 13 -5.41 -2.83 3.83
CA TYR A 13 -4.31 -3.14 4.75
C TYR A 13 -4.08 -2.02 5.76
N ARG A 14 -4.06 -0.77 5.31
CA ARG A 14 -3.84 0.40 6.17
C ARG A 14 -4.92 0.50 7.27
N LEU A 15 -6.18 0.35 6.88
CA LEU A 15 -7.34 0.42 7.77
C LEU A 15 -7.35 -0.74 8.77
N ASP A 16 -7.13 -1.97 8.30
CA ASP A 16 -7.10 -3.17 9.13
C ASP A 16 -6.01 -3.12 10.21
N ASN A 17 -4.87 -2.50 9.89
CA ASN A 17 -3.75 -2.34 10.81
C ASN A 17 -3.79 -1.01 11.59
N LYS A 18 -4.81 -0.17 11.37
CA LYS A 18 -5.01 1.13 12.03
C LYS A 18 -3.78 2.06 11.93
N ILE A 19 -3.07 2.01 10.80
CA ILE A 19 -1.89 2.87 10.58
C ILE A 19 -2.27 4.13 9.79
N THR A 20 -1.52 5.20 10.01
CA THR A 20 -1.69 6.45 9.26
C THR A 20 -1.13 6.30 7.84
N GLN A 21 -1.52 7.19 6.92
CA GLN A 21 -0.91 7.24 5.59
C GLN A 21 0.61 7.55 5.66
N GLN A 22 1.04 8.31 6.68
CA GLN A 22 2.45 8.58 6.93
C GLN A 22 3.19 7.30 7.34
N ALA A 23 2.66 6.56 8.31
CA ALA A 23 3.26 5.29 8.74
C ALA A 23 3.30 4.26 7.60
N LEU A 24 2.26 4.22 6.75
CA LEU A 24 2.27 3.39 5.55
C LEU A 24 3.36 3.83 4.55
N ALA A 25 3.55 5.13 4.37
CA ALA A 25 4.58 5.67 3.48
C ALA A 25 5.99 5.29 3.96
N GLU A 26 6.24 5.39 5.28
CA GLU A 26 7.48 4.94 5.91
C GLU A 26 7.72 3.44 5.68
N GLN A 27 6.69 2.60 5.83
CA GLN A 27 6.77 1.16 5.57
C GLN A 27 7.06 0.82 4.10
N LEU A 28 6.55 1.61 3.16
CA LEU A 28 6.76 1.45 1.73
C LEU A 28 8.05 2.12 1.22
N GLY A 29 8.74 2.91 2.06
CA GLY A 29 9.93 3.66 1.66
C GLY A 29 9.64 4.77 0.65
N VAL A 30 8.45 5.38 0.72
CA VAL A 30 8.04 6.49 -0.16
C VAL A 30 7.61 7.70 0.67
N SER A 31 7.48 8.86 0.03
CA SER A 31 6.99 10.06 0.72
C SER A 31 5.49 9.95 1.05
N PHE A 32 5.05 10.63 2.12
CA PHE A 32 3.63 10.79 2.44
C PHE A 32 2.83 11.34 1.25
N VAL A 33 3.38 12.33 0.54
CA VAL A 33 2.73 12.96 -0.64
C VAL A 33 2.46 11.93 -1.73
N THR A 34 3.36 10.96 -1.90
CA THR A 34 3.21 9.87 -2.88
C THR A 34 1.99 9.00 -2.54
N VAL A 35 1.88 8.53 -1.29
CA VAL A 35 0.74 7.72 -0.83
C VAL A 35 -0.57 8.50 -0.91
N ASN A 36 -0.55 9.76 -0.46
CA ASN A 36 -1.72 10.64 -0.51
C ASN A 36 -2.25 10.79 -1.95
N ARG A 37 -1.36 11.03 -2.93
CA ARG A 37 -1.77 11.15 -4.34
C ARG A 37 -2.33 9.85 -4.91
N TRP A 38 -1.86 8.68 -4.48
CA TRP A 38 -2.44 7.40 -4.89
C TRP A 38 -3.86 7.23 -4.37
N PHE A 39 -4.08 7.46 -3.07
CA PHE A 39 -5.38 7.29 -2.43
C PHE A 39 -6.42 8.31 -2.90
N ASN A 40 -5.98 9.51 -3.27
CA ASN A 40 -6.84 10.54 -3.86
C ASN A 40 -6.95 10.45 -5.40
N ASN A 41 -6.54 9.33 -6.02
CA ASN A 41 -6.59 9.10 -7.45
C ASN A 41 -5.90 10.17 -8.31
N LYS A 42 -4.97 10.95 -7.74
CA LYS A 42 -4.23 12.01 -8.44
C LYS A 42 -3.12 11.45 -9.31
N THR A 43 -2.51 10.35 -8.90
CA THR A 43 -1.48 9.65 -9.66
C THR A 43 -1.61 8.16 -9.44
N LYS A 44 -1.13 7.36 -10.41
CA LYS A 44 -1.00 5.91 -10.25
C LYS A 44 0.44 5.57 -9.84
N PRO A 45 0.66 4.53 -9.02
CA PRO A 45 2.01 4.03 -8.78
C PRO A 45 2.65 3.58 -10.10
N SER A 46 3.93 3.88 -10.27
CA SER A 46 4.74 3.36 -11.38
C SER A 46 4.89 1.83 -11.30
N LYS A 47 5.39 1.18 -12.36
CA LYS A 47 5.58 -0.28 -12.36
C LYS A 47 6.43 -0.78 -11.18
N ILE A 48 7.51 -0.06 -10.85
CA ILE A 48 8.38 -0.43 -9.71
C ILE A 48 7.64 -0.26 -8.36
N GLN A 49 6.81 0.78 -8.24
CA GLN A 49 6.01 1.01 -7.03
C GLN A 49 4.89 -0.03 -6.89
N GLN A 50 4.24 -0.43 -7.99
CA GLN A 50 3.26 -1.53 -7.99
C GLN A 50 3.91 -2.82 -7.50
N PHE A 51 5.08 -3.18 -8.04
CA PHE A 51 5.84 -4.35 -7.60
C PHE A 51 6.20 -4.28 -6.11
N GLN A 52 6.64 -3.12 -5.61
CA GLN A 52 6.93 -2.91 -4.19
C GLN A 52 5.68 -3.09 -3.31
N ILE A 53 4.55 -2.52 -3.72
CA ILE A 53 3.28 -2.66 -3.00
C ILE A 53 2.83 -4.12 -2.96
N GLU A 54 2.87 -4.83 -4.10
CA GLU A 54 2.52 -6.25 -4.16
C GLU A 54 3.42 -7.11 -3.27
N LYS A 55 4.74 -6.86 -3.31
CA LYS A 55 5.69 -7.56 -2.45
C LYS A 55 5.43 -7.28 -0.97
N PHE A 56 5.15 -6.02 -0.63
CA PHE A 56 4.82 -5.59 0.72
C PHE A 56 3.55 -6.31 1.24
N LEU A 57 2.47 -6.30 0.46
CA LEU A 57 1.20 -6.94 0.83
C LEU A 57 1.35 -8.47 0.98
N LYS A 58 2.03 -9.14 0.04
CA LYS A 58 2.32 -10.58 0.12
C LYS A 58 3.15 -10.95 1.36
N GLY A 59 4.10 -10.09 1.74
CA GLY A 59 4.92 -10.30 2.93
C GLY A 59 4.15 -10.17 4.25
N LYS A 60 3.08 -9.37 4.28
CA LYS A 60 2.29 -9.12 5.49
C LYS A 60 1.10 -10.07 5.65
N THR A 61 0.50 -10.55 4.55
CA THR A 61 -0.61 -11.52 4.60
C THR A 61 -0.16 -12.90 5.09
N GLY A 62 1.11 -13.28 4.91
CA GLY A 62 1.68 -14.51 5.46
C GLY A 62 1.89 -14.52 6.98
N SER A 63 1.82 -13.36 7.66
CA SER A 63 2.08 -13.25 9.10
C SER A 63 0.85 -13.49 9.99
N LYS A 64 -0.37 -13.51 9.42
CA LYS A 64 -1.62 -13.80 10.16
C LYS A 64 -1.90 -15.31 10.35
N LYS A 65 -1.00 -16.20 9.95
CA LYS A 65 -1.06 -17.66 10.17
C LYS A 65 0.01 -18.11 11.18
N LYS A 66 -0.03 -17.57 12.39
CA LYS A 66 0.59 -18.23 13.55
C LYS A 66 -0.18 -17.85 14.81
N ILE A 67 -0.78 -18.90 15.37
CA ILE A 67 -1.50 -19.02 16.65
C ILE A 67 -2.97 -18.61 16.57
#